data_AF-A0A8T6HGP7-F1
#
_entry.id   AF-A0A8T6HGP7-F1
#
_cell.length_a   1.000
_cell.length_b   1.000
_cell.length_c   1.000
_cell.angle_alpha   90.00
_cell.angle_beta   90.00
_cell.angle_gamma   90.00
#
_symmetry.space_group_name_H-M   'P 1'
#
loop_
_entity.id
_entity.type
_entity.pdbx_description
1 polymer ?
#
loop_
_entity_poly.entity_id
_entity_poly.type
_entity_poly.pdbx_seq_one_letter_code
_entity_poly.pdbx_strand_id
1 'polypeptide(L)'
;MLALPSDLRHEPRDSLELADWIELLLSLESTTEDRISEADITDLVVSEPPDDAEAEMDPEGYRSSAALEVSDAFRYLRTREGWLGERYPLVTDTDRVQVRDSFASAELHRFLIALRARHLFSELDDGNVPGRLFEELAVHAFGQYIGANPKNRVRFGVAGGGRGGGLPPGNQRAAAILSGRMNEEAGNAPPGNGEDLGADGIAWRPFGDGGAGQLVILGGATIAKKKWISIEPEPRWRRHSEGPEPPIRFLAQPVTAVAFVSTLEPDVQWPPGFRSIPFDRLRILSILGDHDLPPDLLTKMRSYSTQLGAKLPV
;
A
#
# COMPACT_ATOMS: atom_id res chain seq x y z
N MET A 1 22.47 21.14 2.69
CA MET A 1 22.75 20.25 3.83
C MET A 1 21.43 20.13 4.56
N LEU A 2 20.75 18.99 4.40
CA LEU A 2 19.48 18.71 5.07
C LEU A 2 19.76 18.62 6.57
N ALA A 3 19.19 19.51 7.37
CA ALA A 3 19.39 19.54 8.81
C ALA A 3 18.17 18.90 9.48
N LEU A 4 18.19 17.58 9.61
CA LEU A 4 17.09 16.85 10.24
C LEU A 4 16.96 17.27 11.71
N PRO A 5 15.75 17.58 12.19
CA PRO A 5 15.49 17.84 13.61
C PRO A 5 15.99 16.67 14.48
N SER A 6 16.66 16.99 15.59
CA SER A 6 17.28 15.99 16.48
C SER A 6 16.29 15.05 17.18
N ASP A 7 15.01 15.39 17.18
CA ASP A 7 14.05 14.91 18.20
C ASP A 7 13.21 13.72 17.71
N LEU A 8 13.34 13.35 16.43
CA LEU A 8 12.56 12.28 15.79
C LEU A 8 13.39 11.59 14.70
N ARG A 9 14.66 11.28 15.01
CA ARG A 9 15.52 10.50 14.12
C ARG A 9 14.98 9.08 14.00
N HIS A 10 14.81 8.61 12.76
CA HIS A 10 14.46 7.22 12.49
C HIS A 10 15.70 6.53 11.94
N GLU A 11 16.29 5.63 12.74
CA GLU A 11 17.36 4.74 12.31
C GLU A 11 16.76 3.63 11.44
N PRO A 12 17.00 3.63 10.12
CA PRO A 12 16.50 2.59 9.25
C PRO A 12 17.16 1.26 9.61
N ARG A 13 16.34 0.22 9.80
CA ARG A 13 16.85 -1.08 10.29
C ARG A 13 17.56 -1.93 9.24
N ASP A 14 17.36 -1.60 7.98
CA ASP A 14 17.90 -2.32 6.83
C ASP A 14 17.88 -1.40 5.58
N SER A 15 18.60 -1.82 4.53
CA SER A 15 18.68 -1.09 3.27
C SER A 15 17.33 -0.87 2.56
N LEU A 16 16.33 -1.72 2.79
CA LEU A 16 15.00 -1.55 2.19
C LEU A 16 14.22 -0.44 2.89
N GLU A 17 14.31 -0.39 4.22
CA GLU A 17 13.75 0.67 5.06
C GLU A 17 14.47 2.01 4.80
N LEU A 18 15.79 1.98 4.62
CA LEU A 18 16.58 3.15 4.21
C LEU A 18 16.15 3.66 2.83
N ALA A 19 15.89 2.78 1.86
CA ALA A 19 15.37 3.18 0.56
C ALA A 19 13.97 3.81 0.66
N ASP A 20 13.07 3.27 1.49
CA ASP A 20 11.77 3.89 1.75
C ASP A 20 11.90 5.26 2.43
N TRP A 21 12.89 5.43 3.31
CA TRP A 21 13.16 6.70 3.99
C TRP A 21 13.75 7.77 3.05
N ILE A 22 14.72 7.44 2.19
CA ILE A 22 15.23 8.34 1.15
C ILE A 22 14.09 8.77 0.22
N GLU A 23 13.24 7.82 -0.17
CA GLU A 23 12.08 8.09 -1.00
C GLU A 23 11.07 9.01 -0.30
N LEU A 24 10.87 8.87 1.00
CA LEU A 24 10.03 9.75 1.81
C LEU A 24 10.57 11.18 1.86
N LEU A 25 11.87 11.35 2.17
CA LEU A 25 12.53 12.66 2.23
C LEU A 25 12.32 13.42 0.92
N LEU A 26 12.70 12.79 -0.19
CA LEU A 26 12.56 13.39 -1.52
C LEU A 26 11.09 13.64 -1.87
N SER A 27 10.16 12.78 -1.51
CA SER A 27 8.76 12.94 -1.96
C SER A 27 7.98 14.01 -1.20
N LEU A 28 8.39 14.35 0.02
CA LEU A 28 7.67 15.26 0.90
C LEU A 28 8.34 16.63 1.09
N GLU A 29 9.67 16.70 1.00
CA GLU A 29 10.40 17.97 1.13
C GLU A 29 10.65 18.68 -0.20
N SER A 30 10.82 17.91 -1.28
CA SER A 30 11.62 18.42 -2.39
C SER A 30 10.94 19.52 -3.20
N THR A 31 11.72 20.57 -3.45
CA THR A 31 11.65 21.31 -4.72
C THR A 31 12.29 20.46 -5.82
N THR A 32 11.92 20.64 -7.09
CA THR A 32 12.41 19.78 -8.20
C THR A 32 13.94 19.82 -8.43
N GLU A 33 14.68 20.65 -7.70
CA GLU A 33 16.14 20.77 -7.79
C GLU A 33 16.91 19.88 -6.79
N ASP A 34 16.20 19.22 -5.87
CA ASP A 34 16.83 18.45 -4.80
C ASP A 34 17.41 17.12 -5.31
N ARG A 35 18.73 17.00 -5.15
CA ARG A 35 19.52 15.81 -5.46
C ARG A 35 20.20 15.33 -4.20
N ILE A 36 20.14 14.03 -3.95
CA ILE A 36 20.81 13.37 -2.83
C ILE A 36 21.81 12.37 -3.38
N SER A 37 23.06 12.44 -2.95
CA SER A 37 24.08 11.45 -3.30
C SER A 37 24.20 10.34 -2.25
N GLU A 38 24.75 9.18 -2.65
CA GLU A 38 25.12 8.09 -1.74
C GLU A 38 26.04 8.62 -0.63
N ALA A 39 27.01 9.47 -0.97
CA ALA A 39 27.93 10.06 0.01
C ALA A 39 27.21 10.95 1.05
N ASP A 40 26.23 11.76 0.61
CA ASP A 40 25.45 12.61 1.53
C ASP A 40 24.68 11.76 2.55
N ILE A 41 24.09 10.64 2.11
CA ILE A 41 23.37 9.72 3.00
C ILE A 41 24.34 8.95 3.90
N THR A 42 25.49 8.48 3.38
CA THR A 42 26.50 7.81 4.21
C THR A 42 27.01 8.73 5.32
N ASP A 43 27.35 9.99 5.01
CA ASP A 43 27.80 10.94 6.02
C ASP A 43 26.71 11.24 7.04
N LEU A 44 25.44 11.26 6.62
CA LEU A 44 24.31 11.43 7.52
C LEU A 44 24.14 10.25 8.47
N VAL A 45 24.13 9.02 7.96
CA VAL A 45 24.04 7.79 8.78
C VAL A 45 25.20 7.70 9.77
N VAL A 46 26.43 7.97 9.31
CA VAL A 46 27.63 7.92 10.17
C VAL A 46 27.66 9.04 11.22
N SER A 47 26.93 10.14 11.00
CA SER A 47 26.81 11.22 11.99
C SER A 47 25.86 10.88 13.14
N GLU A 48 25.08 9.82 13.00
CA GLU A 48 24.24 9.29 14.07
C GLU A 48 25.11 8.53 15.09
N PRO A 49 24.81 8.65 16.39
CA PRO A 49 25.54 7.89 17.39
C PRO A 49 25.29 6.39 17.13
N PRO A 50 26.35 5.56 17.04
CA PRO A 50 26.20 4.13 16.78
C PRO A 50 25.41 3.47 17.91
N ASP A 51 24.67 2.42 17.59
CA ASP A 51 24.05 1.58 18.61
C ASP A 51 25.09 0.80 19.44
N ASP A 52 24.65 0.09 20.48
CA ASP A 52 25.57 -0.65 21.36
C ASP A 52 26.45 -1.67 20.60
N ALA A 53 25.95 -2.26 19.50
CA ALA A 53 26.68 -3.23 18.71
C ALA A 53 27.68 -2.55 17.74
N GLU A 54 27.28 -1.43 17.15
CA GLU A 54 28.09 -0.61 16.27
C GLU A 54 29.19 0.15 17.03
N ALA A 55 28.96 0.50 18.30
CA ALA A 55 29.94 1.15 19.17
C ALA A 55 31.16 0.27 19.47
N GLU A 56 31.04 -1.05 19.28
CA GLU A 56 32.17 -1.99 19.38
C GLU A 56 33.03 -2.01 18.11
N MET A 57 32.53 -1.49 16.98
CA MET A 57 33.27 -1.40 15.72
C MET A 57 34.24 -0.22 15.76
N ASP A 58 35.38 -0.35 15.09
CA ASP A 58 36.22 0.82 14.84
C ASP A 58 35.52 1.79 13.86
N PRO A 59 35.80 3.11 13.93
CA PRO A 59 35.09 4.10 13.11
C PRO A 59 35.17 3.87 11.59
N GLU A 60 36.25 3.26 11.10
CA GLU A 60 36.43 2.97 9.68
C GLU A 60 35.58 1.76 9.26
N GLY A 61 35.52 0.74 10.12
CA GLY A 61 34.63 -0.40 9.99
C GLY A 61 33.15 0.01 9.96
N TYR A 62 32.72 0.88 10.88
CA TYR A 62 31.35 1.39 10.92
C TYR A 62 30.99 2.15 9.64
N ARG A 63 31.83 3.11 9.23
CA ARG A 63 31.63 3.88 7.99
C ARG A 63 31.55 2.97 6.76
N SER A 64 32.37 1.92 6.71
CA SER A 64 32.35 0.96 5.60
C SER A 64 31.05 0.14 5.57
N SER A 65 30.53 -0.26 6.74
CA SER A 65 29.24 -0.95 6.86
C SER A 65 28.09 -0.05 6.39
N ALA A 66 28.03 1.18 6.90
CA ALA A 66 27.03 2.16 6.49
C ALA A 66 27.06 2.43 4.98
N ALA A 67 28.25 2.54 4.37
CA ALA A 67 28.39 2.73 2.93
C ALA A 67 27.80 1.55 2.12
N LEU A 68 27.95 0.31 2.58
CA LEU A 68 27.36 -0.86 1.93
C LEU A 68 25.83 -0.83 2.02
N GLU A 69 25.28 -0.51 3.19
CA GLU A 69 23.84 -0.43 3.38
C GLU A 69 23.19 0.66 2.53
N VAL A 70 23.84 1.82 2.42
CA VAL A 70 23.43 2.94 1.56
C VAL A 70 23.47 2.53 0.08
N SER A 71 24.55 1.89 -0.37
CA SER A 71 24.67 1.38 -1.74
C SER A 71 23.55 0.38 -2.06
N ASP A 72 23.19 -0.50 -1.13
CA ASP A 72 22.06 -1.42 -1.28
C ASP A 72 20.71 -0.70 -1.32
N ALA A 73 20.52 0.36 -0.53
CA ALA A 73 19.32 1.20 -0.60
C ALA A 73 19.17 1.84 -1.99
N PHE A 74 20.25 2.40 -2.54
CA PHE A 74 20.26 2.96 -3.90
C PHE A 74 20.02 1.90 -4.97
N ARG A 75 20.52 0.68 -4.78
CA ARG A 75 20.19 -0.47 -5.64
C ARG A 75 18.70 -0.79 -5.60
N TYR A 76 18.04 -0.72 -4.44
CA TYR A 76 16.59 -0.87 -4.36
C TYR A 76 15.86 0.26 -5.09
N LEU A 77 16.26 1.52 -4.92
CA LEU A 77 15.68 2.65 -5.65
C LEU A 77 15.80 2.48 -7.18
N ARG A 78 16.99 2.09 -7.68
CA ARG A 78 17.21 1.77 -9.10
C ARG A 78 16.28 0.65 -9.59
N THR A 79 16.11 -0.39 -8.77
CA THR A 79 15.22 -1.51 -9.10
C THR A 79 13.76 -1.05 -9.20
N ARG A 80 13.30 -0.19 -8.27
CA ARG A 80 11.96 0.40 -8.27
C ARG A 80 11.73 1.27 -9.50
N GLU A 81 12.71 2.11 -9.86
CA GLU A 81 12.68 2.88 -11.09
C GLU A 81 12.58 1.97 -12.32
N GLY A 82 13.39 0.90 -12.37
CA GLY A 82 13.36 -0.06 -13.47
C GLY A 82 12.00 -0.77 -13.64
N TRP A 83 11.30 -1.07 -12.52
CA TRP A 83 9.99 -1.71 -12.56
C TRP A 83 8.86 -0.78 -12.98
N LEU A 84 8.91 0.48 -12.54
CA LEU A 84 7.82 1.44 -12.73
C LEU A 84 8.06 2.39 -13.91
N GLY A 85 9.30 2.50 -14.38
CA GLY A 85 9.72 3.40 -15.45
C GLY A 85 9.30 4.83 -15.15
N GLU A 86 8.59 5.44 -16.09
CA GLU A 86 8.08 6.81 -15.95
C GLU A 86 7.02 7.00 -14.87
N ARG A 87 6.52 5.91 -14.26
CA ARG A 87 5.59 5.99 -13.12
C ARG A 87 6.30 6.13 -11.76
N TYR A 88 7.62 5.95 -11.70
CA TYR A 88 8.37 6.18 -10.47
C TYR A 88 8.75 7.66 -10.33
N PRO A 89 8.55 8.28 -9.15
CA PRO A 89 8.85 9.69 -8.98
C PRO A 89 10.33 10.02 -8.95
N LEU A 90 11.18 9.03 -8.71
CA LEU A 90 12.61 9.26 -8.58
C LEU A 90 13.31 8.83 -9.86
N VAL A 91 14.34 9.59 -10.23
CA VAL A 91 15.32 9.20 -11.22
C VAL A 91 16.61 8.89 -10.49
N THR A 92 17.16 7.72 -10.76
CA THR A 92 18.40 7.25 -10.16
C THR A 92 19.55 7.30 -11.17
N ASP A 93 20.68 7.79 -10.72
CA ASP A 93 21.98 7.69 -11.38
C ASP A 93 22.86 6.68 -10.61
N THR A 94 24.14 6.60 -10.97
CA THR A 94 25.12 5.69 -10.37
C THR A 94 25.22 5.90 -8.86
N ASP A 95 25.30 7.15 -8.41
CA ASP A 95 25.54 7.52 -7.01
C ASP A 95 24.54 8.58 -6.49
N ARG A 96 23.47 8.86 -7.24
CA ARG A 96 22.54 9.97 -6.95
C ARG A 96 21.10 9.59 -7.22
N VAL A 97 20.21 10.22 -6.47
CA VAL A 97 18.76 10.15 -6.68
C VAL A 97 18.17 11.56 -6.64
N GLN A 98 17.18 11.80 -7.51
CA GLN A 98 16.50 13.08 -7.62
C GLN A 98 15.02 12.88 -7.92
N VAL A 99 14.19 13.85 -7.59
CA VAL A 99 12.77 13.86 -8.00
C VAL A 99 12.67 14.20 -9.48
N ARG A 100 11.82 13.47 -10.20
CA ARG A 100 11.51 13.74 -11.60
C ARG A 100 10.61 14.97 -11.70
N ASP A 101 10.91 15.90 -12.60
CA ASP A 101 10.14 17.15 -12.78
C ASP A 101 8.63 16.96 -12.93
N SER A 102 8.21 15.88 -13.60
CA SER A 102 6.79 15.56 -13.83
C SER A 102 6.04 15.08 -12.58
N PHE A 103 6.73 14.87 -11.45
CA PHE A 103 6.18 14.24 -10.25
C PHE A 103 5.86 15.19 -9.11
N ALA A 104 6.03 16.51 -9.31
CA ALA A 104 5.61 17.52 -8.33
C ALA A 104 4.11 17.42 -7.94
N SER A 105 3.29 16.73 -8.74
CA SER A 105 1.86 16.51 -8.52
C SER A 105 1.43 15.05 -8.33
N ALA A 106 2.35 14.12 -8.03
CA ALA A 106 2.03 12.69 -7.92
C ALA A 106 1.41 12.32 -6.56
N GLU A 107 0.11 12.58 -6.43
CA GLU A 107 -0.61 12.47 -5.15
C GLU A 107 -0.73 11.03 -4.67
N LEU A 108 -0.97 10.07 -5.58
CA LEU A 108 -1.04 8.65 -5.23
C LEU A 108 0.27 8.17 -4.61
N HIS A 109 1.40 8.53 -5.21
CA HIS A 109 2.71 8.15 -4.71
C HIS A 109 2.94 8.76 -3.33
N ARG A 110 2.77 10.08 -3.20
CA ARG A 110 2.93 10.82 -1.94
C ARG A 110 2.04 10.26 -0.83
N PHE A 111 0.83 9.82 -1.16
CA PHE A 111 -0.06 9.17 -0.21
C PHE A 111 0.48 7.82 0.26
N LEU A 112 0.90 6.96 -0.67
CA LEU A 112 1.41 5.64 -0.32
C LEU A 112 2.72 5.70 0.49
N ILE A 113 3.63 6.61 0.16
CA ILE A 113 4.87 6.79 0.93
C ILE A 113 4.59 7.44 2.30
N ALA A 114 3.63 8.36 2.39
CA ALA A 114 3.15 8.89 3.66
C ALA A 114 2.57 7.79 4.56
N LEU A 115 1.77 6.86 4.01
CA LEU A 115 1.32 5.70 4.79
C LEU A 115 2.48 4.82 5.25
N ARG A 116 3.51 4.64 4.42
CA ARG A 116 4.72 3.89 4.80
C ARG A 116 5.49 4.59 5.92
N ALA A 117 5.53 5.92 5.94
CA ALA A 117 6.19 6.69 6.99
C ALA A 117 5.67 6.32 8.40
N ARG A 118 4.39 5.97 8.55
CA ARG A 118 3.84 5.49 9.83
C ARG A 118 4.48 4.22 10.37
N HIS A 119 5.08 3.41 9.49
CA HIS A 119 5.83 2.22 9.90
C HIS A 119 7.28 2.52 10.29
N LEU A 120 7.76 3.69 9.89
CA LEU A 120 9.08 4.22 10.25
C LEU A 120 8.92 4.96 11.59
N PHE A 121 8.04 5.95 11.65
CA PHE A 121 7.82 6.80 12.82
C PHE A 121 6.58 6.36 13.60
N SER A 122 6.80 5.74 14.76
CA SER A 122 5.72 5.24 15.62
C SER A 122 4.84 6.33 16.24
N GLU A 123 5.31 7.58 16.35
CA GLU A 123 4.51 8.68 16.94
C GLU A 123 3.42 9.23 16.00
N LEU A 124 3.39 8.83 14.72
CA LEU A 124 2.47 9.38 13.72
C LEU A 124 1.04 8.78 13.78
N ASP A 125 0.52 8.48 14.98
CA ASP A 125 -0.83 7.93 15.11
C ASP A 125 -1.92 9.01 14.94
N ASP A 126 -2.70 8.91 13.88
CA ASP A 126 -3.79 9.82 13.50
C ASP A 126 -5.16 9.11 13.41
N GLY A 127 -5.27 7.90 13.97
CA GLY A 127 -6.50 7.12 13.99
C GLY A 127 -6.84 6.43 12.67
N ASN A 128 -8.13 6.21 12.41
CA ASN A 128 -8.63 5.29 11.36
C ASN A 128 -8.80 5.90 9.96
N VAL A 129 -8.65 7.22 9.80
CA VAL A 129 -8.88 7.93 8.52
C VAL A 129 -8.04 7.36 7.35
N PRO A 130 -6.72 7.19 7.47
CA PRO A 130 -5.91 6.66 6.38
C PRO A 130 -6.23 5.21 6.02
N GLY A 131 -6.69 4.40 6.98
CA GLY A 131 -7.12 3.02 6.73
C GLY A 131 -8.26 3.00 5.72
N ARG A 132 -9.29 3.83 5.94
CA ARG A 132 -10.42 3.96 5.01
C ARG A 132 -9.99 4.46 3.62
N LEU A 133 -9.11 5.45 3.54
CA LEU A 133 -8.60 5.95 2.26
C LEU A 133 -7.81 4.87 1.51
N PHE A 134 -7.04 4.06 2.23
CA PHE A 134 -6.29 2.95 1.65
C PHE A 134 -7.19 1.81 1.19
N GLU A 135 -8.26 1.48 1.92
CA GLU A 135 -9.29 0.53 1.45
C GLU A 135 -9.95 1.01 0.16
N GLU A 136 -10.34 2.29 0.09
CA GLU A 136 -10.91 2.89 -1.12
C GLU A 136 -9.91 2.81 -2.30
N LEU A 137 -8.64 3.11 -2.07
CA LEU A 137 -7.58 2.95 -3.06
C LEU A 137 -7.39 1.49 -3.52
N ALA A 138 -7.35 0.55 -2.59
CA ALA A 138 -7.17 -0.87 -2.88
C ALA A 138 -8.27 -1.41 -3.81
N VAL A 139 -9.53 -0.99 -3.59
CA VAL A 139 -10.66 -1.32 -4.47
C VAL A 139 -10.44 -0.83 -5.90
N HIS A 140 -9.86 0.35 -6.08
CA HIS A 140 -9.48 0.86 -7.40
C HIS A 140 -8.38 0.01 -8.03
N ALA A 141 -7.36 -0.37 -7.26
CA ALA A 141 -6.25 -1.20 -7.72
C ALA A 141 -6.74 -2.58 -8.17
N PHE A 142 -7.60 -3.23 -7.37
CA PHE A 142 -8.21 -4.52 -7.71
C PHE A 142 -9.02 -4.44 -9.01
N GLY A 143 -9.84 -3.38 -9.14
CA GLY A 143 -10.63 -3.16 -10.35
C GLY A 143 -9.78 -2.94 -11.59
N GLN A 144 -8.72 -2.12 -11.48
CA GLN A 144 -7.82 -1.84 -12.58
C GLN A 144 -7.07 -3.10 -13.04
N TYR A 145 -6.60 -3.92 -12.08
CA TYR A 145 -5.86 -5.15 -12.36
C TYR A 145 -6.64 -6.13 -13.25
N ILE A 146 -7.96 -6.25 -13.04
CA ILE A 146 -8.82 -7.13 -13.86
C ILE A 146 -9.44 -6.44 -15.08
N GLY A 147 -9.17 -5.15 -15.29
CA GLY A 147 -9.79 -4.34 -16.33
C GLY A 147 -11.29 -4.13 -16.11
N ALA A 148 -11.72 -4.01 -14.85
CA ALA A 148 -13.11 -3.75 -14.48
C ALA A 148 -13.50 -2.30 -14.77
N ASN A 149 -14.74 -2.11 -15.25
CA ASN A 149 -15.35 -0.79 -15.28
C ASN A 149 -15.44 -0.21 -13.85
N PRO A 150 -15.29 1.10 -13.64
CA PRO A 150 -15.46 1.73 -12.32
C PRO A 150 -16.71 1.38 -11.54
N LYS A 151 -17.81 1.01 -12.20
CA LYS A 151 -19.05 0.56 -11.55
C LYS A 151 -18.99 -0.88 -11.00
N ASN A 152 -18.02 -1.67 -11.44
CA ASN A 152 -17.86 -3.08 -11.08
C ASN A 152 -16.80 -3.29 -9.99
N ARG A 153 -16.74 -2.34 -9.07
CA ARG A 153 -15.91 -2.41 -7.87
C ARG A 153 -16.63 -1.69 -6.73
N VAL A 154 -16.43 -2.18 -5.51
CA VAL A 154 -17.07 -1.61 -4.33
C VAL A 154 -16.22 -1.85 -3.09
N ARG A 155 -16.16 -0.84 -2.22
CA ARG A 155 -15.66 -1.00 -0.86
C ARG A 155 -16.72 -1.70 -0.02
N PHE A 156 -16.43 -2.93 0.39
CA PHE A 156 -17.31 -3.73 1.25
C PHE A 156 -16.96 -3.58 2.73
N GLY A 157 -15.73 -3.18 3.05
CA GLY A 157 -15.26 -2.86 4.39
C GLY A 157 -16.12 -1.81 5.09
N VAL A 158 -16.13 -1.84 6.42
CA VAL A 158 -16.95 -0.94 7.27
C VAL A 158 -16.13 0.17 7.93
N ALA A 159 -14.81 0.20 7.73
CA ALA A 159 -13.96 1.20 8.35
C ALA A 159 -14.43 2.63 8.02
N GLY A 160 -14.46 3.48 9.05
CA GLY A 160 -14.85 4.88 8.91
C GLY A 160 -16.34 5.13 8.62
N GLY A 161 -17.24 4.22 9.02
CA GLY A 161 -18.66 4.54 9.24
C GLY A 161 -19.67 3.99 8.23
N GLY A 162 -19.26 3.09 7.33
CA GLY A 162 -20.18 2.43 6.40
C GLY A 162 -19.51 1.85 5.17
N ARG A 163 -20.28 1.19 4.31
CA ARG A 163 -19.81 0.61 3.04
C ARG A 163 -19.79 1.63 1.90
N GLY A 164 -19.00 1.37 0.87
CA GLY A 164 -18.97 2.18 -0.35
C GLY A 164 -20.05 1.78 -1.36
N GLY A 165 -20.14 2.54 -2.46
CA GLY A 165 -20.95 2.17 -3.64
C GLY A 165 -22.44 1.99 -3.40
N GLY A 166 -23.00 2.66 -2.40
CA GLY A 166 -24.43 2.60 -2.05
C GLY A 166 -24.86 1.29 -1.40
N LEU A 167 -23.94 0.49 -0.87
CA LEU A 167 -24.30 -0.71 -0.11
C LEU A 167 -24.85 -0.34 1.28
N PRO A 168 -25.90 -1.05 1.75
CA PRO A 168 -26.45 -0.85 3.09
C PRO A 168 -25.49 -1.37 4.18
N PRO A 169 -25.66 -0.93 5.44
CA PRO A 169 -24.77 -1.34 6.55
C PRO A 169 -24.86 -2.82 6.93
N GLY A 170 -25.96 -3.52 6.63
CA GLY A 170 -26.18 -4.92 7.02
C GLY A 170 -25.63 -5.92 5.99
N ASN A 171 -24.91 -6.94 6.48
CA ASN A 171 -24.19 -7.92 5.67
C ASN A 171 -25.10 -8.68 4.70
N GLN A 172 -26.25 -9.17 5.17
CA GLN A 172 -27.22 -9.89 4.35
C GLN A 172 -27.77 -9.05 3.19
N ARG A 173 -28.17 -7.82 3.48
CA ARG A 173 -28.72 -6.92 2.44
C ARG A 173 -27.62 -6.44 1.49
N ALA A 174 -26.42 -6.19 1.99
CA ALA A 174 -25.27 -5.82 1.17
C ALA A 174 -24.86 -6.95 0.23
N ALA A 175 -24.75 -8.18 0.74
CA ALA A 175 -24.44 -9.37 -0.06
C ALA A 175 -25.52 -9.64 -1.13
N ALA A 176 -26.80 -9.53 -0.79
CA ALA A 176 -27.90 -9.71 -1.74
C ALA A 176 -27.92 -8.65 -2.86
N ILE A 177 -27.65 -7.39 -2.53
CA ILE A 177 -27.53 -6.33 -3.55
C ILE A 177 -26.32 -6.58 -4.44
N LEU A 178 -25.19 -6.97 -3.84
CA LEU A 178 -23.95 -7.20 -4.57
C LEU A 178 -24.04 -8.43 -5.48
N SER A 179 -24.64 -9.53 -5.02
CA SER A 179 -24.89 -10.71 -5.85
C SER A 179 -25.75 -10.35 -7.06
N GLY A 180 -26.80 -9.54 -6.87
CA GLY A 180 -27.61 -9.01 -7.97
C GLY A 180 -26.81 -8.16 -8.97
N ARG A 181 -25.86 -7.33 -8.50
CA ARG A 181 -24.98 -6.53 -9.39
C ARG A 181 -24.00 -7.40 -10.20
N MET A 182 -23.61 -8.55 -9.65
CA MET A 182 -22.75 -9.52 -10.32
C MET A 182 -23.54 -10.58 -11.08
N ASN A 183 -24.87 -10.60 -11.00
CA ASN A 183 -25.69 -11.71 -11.51
C ASN A 183 -25.26 -13.08 -10.91
N GLU A 184 -24.82 -13.09 -9.65
CA GLU A 184 -24.51 -14.29 -8.88
C GLU A 184 -25.68 -14.63 -7.93
N GLU A 185 -25.74 -15.86 -7.44
CA GLU A 185 -26.77 -16.29 -6.50
C GLU A 185 -26.47 -15.74 -5.08
N ALA A 186 -27.47 -15.12 -4.45
CA ALA A 186 -27.35 -14.71 -3.05
C ALA A 186 -27.26 -15.95 -2.15
N GLY A 187 -26.31 -15.96 -1.23
CA GLY A 187 -26.22 -17.00 -0.21
C GLY A 187 -26.79 -16.54 1.13
N ASN A 188 -26.27 -17.10 2.22
CA ASN A 188 -26.76 -16.83 3.58
C ASN A 188 -25.74 -16.05 4.40
N ALA A 189 -25.55 -14.77 4.08
CA ALA A 189 -24.65 -13.94 4.88
C ALA A 189 -25.17 -13.82 6.32
N PRO A 190 -24.30 -13.90 7.35
CA PRO A 190 -24.73 -13.84 8.73
C PRO A 190 -25.41 -12.50 9.03
N PRO A 191 -26.46 -12.48 9.87
CA PRO A 191 -27.06 -11.24 10.32
C PRO A 191 -26.03 -10.47 11.17
N GLY A 192 -25.87 -9.18 10.89
CA GLY A 192 -24.90 -8.36 11.60
C GLY A 192 -24.71 -7.01 10.94
N ASN A 193 -24.54 -5.99 11.77
CA ASN A 193 -24.17 -4.64 11.38
C ASN A 193 -22.79 -4.38 11.98
N GLY A 194 -21.72 -4.49 11.19
CA GLY A 194 -20.38 -4.09 11.65
C GLY A 194 -19.22 -5.03 11.35
N GLU A 195 -19.43 -6.18 10.73
CA GLU A 195 -18.33 -7.01 10.20
C GLU A 195 -18.24 -6.87 8.68
N ASP A 196 -17.03 -6.82 8.14
CA ASP A 196 -16.71 -6.79 6.71
C ASP A 196 -16.68 -8.19 6.07
N LEU A 197 -17.01 -9.23 6.84
CA LEU A 197 -16.90 -10.64 6.43
C LEU A 197 -15.49 -11.02 5.97
N GLY A 198 -14.46 -10.27 6.37
CA GLY A 198 -13.07 -10.47 5.95
C GLY A 198 -12.74 -9.92 4.55
N ALA A 199 -13.58 -9.05 3.97
CA ALA A 199 -13.30 -8.40 2.69
C ALA A 199 -13.53 -6.88 2.77
N ASP A 200 -12.46 -6.12 2.57
CA ASP A 200 -12.52 -4.66 2.49
C ASP A 200 -13.00 -4.17 1.13
N GLY A 201 -12.65 -4.91 0.08
CA GLY A 201 -12.91 -4.54 -1.30
C GLY A 201 -13.35 -5.71 -2.16
N ILE A 202 -14.26 -5.44 -3.09
CA ILE A 202 -14.72 -6.43 -4.07
C ILE A 202 -14.68 -5.79 -5.46
N ALA A 203 -14.07 -6.46 -6.42
CA ALA A 203 -14.03 -6.03 -7.81
C ALA A 203 -14.37 -7.21 -8.72
N TRP A 204 -15.07 -6.98 -9.83
CA TRP A 204 -15.43 -8.03 -10.77
C TRP A 204 -15.40 -7.55 -12.22
N ARG A 205 -15.17 -8.49 -13.14
CA ARG A 205 -15.16 -8.22 -14.58
C ARG A 205 -16.26 -9.03 -15.25
N PRO A 206 -17.44 -8.44 -15.52
CA PRO A 206 -18.55 -9.18 -16.11
C PRO A 206 -18.20 -9.66 -17.52
N PHE A 207 -18.81 -10.77 -17.93
CA PHE A 207 -18.82 -11.19 -19.32
C PHE A 207 -19.62 -10.21 -20.20
N GLY A 208 -19.41 -10.28 -21.51
CA GLY A 208 -20.14 -9.44 -22.47
C GLY A 208 -21.65 -9.73 -22.52
N ASP A 209 -22.07 -10.92 -22.08
CA ASP A 209 -23.47 -11.34 -21.96
C ASP A 209 -24.09 -11.02 -20.59
N GLY A 210 -23.29 -10.53 -19.63
CA GLY A 210 -23.73 -10.26 -18.26
C GLY A 210 -24.03 -11.50 -17.42
N GLY A 211 -23.63 -12.70 -17.88
CA GLY A 211 -23.82 -13.95 -17.15
C GLY A 211 -22.97 -14.06 -15.88
N ALA A 212 -23.36 -15.00 -15.00
CA ALA A 212 -22.62 -15.38 -13.80
C ALA A 212 -21.28 -16.07 -14.11
N GLY A 213 -20.46 -16.30 -13.09
CA GLY A 213 -19.19 -17.04 -13.22
C GLY A 213 -18.04 -16.19 -13.72
N GLN A 214 -18.17 -14.87 -13.60
CA GLN A 214 -17.14 -13.93 -13.95
C GLN A 214 -15.94 -13.99 -13.01
N LEU A 215 -14.84 -13.33 -13.42
CA LEU A 215 -13.72 -13.10 -12.52
C LEU A 215 -14.13 -12.12 -11.41
N VAL A 216 -13.97 -12.56 -10.16
CA VAL A 216 -14.19 -11.76 -8.94
C VAL A 216 -12.92 -11.75 -8.11
N ILE A 217 -12.51 -10.57 -7.66
CA ILE A 217 -11.51 -10.38 -6.60
C ILE A 217 -12.23 -10.03 -5.30
N LEU A 218 -11.90 -10.77 -4.24
CA LEU A 218 -12.19 -10.42 -2.86
C LEU A 218 -10.89 -9.97 -2.21
N GLY A 219 -10.81 -8.73 -1.76
CA GLY A 219 -9.57 -8.13 -1.31
C GLY A 219 -9.64 -7.62 0.13
N GLY A 220 -8.59 -7.88 0.90
CA GLY A 220 -8.30 -7.19 2.16
C GLY A 220 -7.30 -6.06 1.93
N ALA A 221 -7.33 -5.03 2.78
CA ALA A 221 -6.38 -3.92 2.75
C ALA A 221 -5.87 -3.63 4.16
N THR A 222 -4.57 -3.44 4.30
CA THR A 222 -3.97 -3.12 5.59
C THR A 222 -2.87 -2.08 5.50
N ILE A 223 -2.90 -1.14 6.43
CA ILE A 223 -1.81 -0.19 6.66
C ILE A 223 -0.95 -0.59 7.86
N ALA A 224 -1.09 -1.82 8.38
CA ALA A 224 -0.34 -2.27 9.54
C ALA A 224 0.90 -3.09 9.15
N LYS A 225 2.03 -2.84 9.84
CA LYS A 225 3.32 -3.50 9.58
C LYS A 225 3.16 -5.02 9.71
N LYS A 226 3.57 -5.74 8.65
CA LYS A 226 3.60 -7.23 8.56
C LYS A 226 2.27 -7.97 8.83
N LYS A 227 1.13 -7.29 9.04
CA LYS A 227 -0.17 -7.98 9.19
C LYS A 227 -0.70 -8.56 7.89
N TRP A 228 -0.19 -8.13 6.74
CA TRP A 228 -0.66 -8.59 5.43
C TRP A 228 -0.48 -10.10 5.22
N ILE A 229 0.49 -10.73 5.90
CA ILE A 229 0.70 -12.19 5.88
C ILE A 229 -0.50 -12.93 6.50
N SER A 230 -1.14 -12.33 7.51
CA SER A 230 -2.30 -12.88 8.22
C SER A 230 -3.65 -12.39 7.69
N ILE A 231 -3.67 -11.46 6.73
CA ILE A 231 -4.89 -10.79 6.24
C ILE A 231 -5.37 -11.40 4.91
N GLU A 232 -5.01 -12.65 4.63
CA GLU A 232 -5.66 -13.38 3.55
C GLU A 232 -7.19 -13.41 3.81
N PRO A 233 -8.02 -12.87 2.90
CA PRO A 233 -9.47 -12.84 3.09
C PRO A 233 -9.97 -14.22 3.50
N GLU A 234 -10.59 -14.27 4.68
CA GLU A 234 -10.91 -15.51 5.37
C GLU A 234 -11.80 -16.44 4.53
N PRO A 235 -11.87 -17.73 4.90
CA PRO A 235 -12.70 -18.72 4.22
C PRO A 235 -14.21 -18.46 4.26
N ARG A 236 -14.70 -17.40 4.93
CA ARG A 236 -16.13 -17.07 5.07
C ARG A 236 -16.84 -16.85 3.73
N TRP A 237 -16.11 -16.43 2.70
CA TRP A 237 -16.63 -16.29 1.34
C TRP A 237 -16.58 -17.59 0.53
N ARG A 238 -15.97 -18.64 1.09
CA ARG A 238 -15.87 -19.96 0.49
C ARG A 238 -16.86 -20.91 1.16
N ARG A 239 -17.49 -21.76 0.35
CA ARG A 239 -18.32 -22.83 0.87
C ARG A 239 -17.44 -23.89 1.52
N HIS A 240 -17.51 -24.04 2.83
CA HIS A 240 -16.99 -25.23 3.51
C HIS A 240 -18.03 -26.34 3.48
N SER A 241 -17.58 -27.59 3.32
CA SER A 241 -18.44 -28.78 3.33
C SER A 241 -19.25 -28.94 4.61
N GLU A 242 -18.80 -28.34 5.71
CA GLU A 242 -19.43 -28.41 7.04
C GLU A 242 -19.80 -27.02 7.61
N GLY A 243 -19.62 -25.95 6.82
CA GLY A 243 -19.81 -24.57 7.28
C GLY A 243 -21.14 -23.94 6.87
N PRO A 244 -21.48 -22.77 7.44
CA PRO A 244 -22.61 -21.96 6.97
C PRO A 244 -22.41 -21.62 5.48
N GLU A 245 -23.51 -21.45 4.76
CA GLU A 245 -23.44 -21.06 3.35
C GLU A 245 -22.71 -19.72 3.19
N PRO A 246 -21.93 -19.54 2.11
CA PRO A 246 -21.23 -18.29 1.88
C PRO A 246 -22.23 -17.14 1.67
N PRO A 247 -21.84 -15.87 1.90
CA PRO A 247 -22.68 -14.69 1.67
C PRO A 247 -23.22 -14.60 0.24
N ILE A 248 -22.41 -15.04 -0.73
CA ILE A 248 -22.73 -15.11 -2.15
C ILE A 248 -22.26 -16.46 -2.65
N ARG A 249 -23.10 -17.15 -3.41
CA ARG A 249 -22.77 -18.42 -4.07
C ARG A 249 -22.21 -18.11 -5.45
N PHE A 250 -20.90 -17.97 -5.53
CA PHE A 250 -20.21 -17.70 -6.79
C PHE A 250 -20.18 -18.96 -7.65
N LEU A 251 -20.52 -18.83 -8.94
CA LEU A 251 -20.39 -19.92 -9.90
C LEU A 251 -18.91 -20.28 -10.17
N ALA A 252 -18.04 -19.27 -10.22
CA ALA A 252 -16.59 -19.43 -10.31
C ALA A 252 -15.92 -18.98 -9.00
N GLN A 253 -14.89 -19.69 -8.54
CA GLN A 253 -14.23 -19.36 -7.27
C GLN A 253 -13.56 -17.98 -7.35
N PRO A 254 -13.89 -17.04 -6.43
CA PRO A 254 -13.21 -15.75 -6.38
C PRO A 254 -11.72 -15.90 -6.08
N VAL A 255 -10.93 -15.01 -6.67
CA VAL A 255 -9.52 -14.85 -6.35
C VAL A 255 -9.40 -13.92 -5.15
N THR A 256 -8.48 -14.24 -4.23
CA THR A 256 -8.20 -13.39 -3.08
C THR A 256 -7.08 -12.41 -3.40
N ALA A 257 -7.13 -11.22 -2.81
CA ALA A 257 -6.10 -10.20 -2.92
C ALA A 257 -5.81 -9.58 -1.55
N VAL A 258 -4.58 -9.10 -1.37
CA VAL A 258 -4.19 -8.33 -0.18
C VAL A 258 -3.42 -7.09 -0.58
N ALA A 259 -3.92 -5.92 -0.20
CA ALA A 259 -3.24 -4.65 -0.39
C ALA A 259 -2.52 -4.22 0.88
N PHE A 260 -1.28 -3.76 0.76
CA PHE A 260 -0.49 -3.28 1.88
C PHE A 260 0.55 -2.24 1.46
N VAL A 261 0.99 -1.43 2.42
CA VAL A 261 1.82 -0.24 2.17
C VAL A 261 3.32 -0.52 2.14
N SER A 262 3.76 -1.63 2.73
CA SER A 262 5.17 -2.07 2.65
C SER A 262 5.53 -2.44 1.22
N THR A 263 6.79 -2.22 0.84
CA THR A 263 7.38 -2.74 -0.40
C THR A 263 7.84 -4.17 -0.18
N LEU A 264 7.58 -5.07 -1.12
CA LEU A 264 8.15 -6.41 -1.09
C LEU A 264 9.59 -6.40 -1.57
N GLU A 265 10.43 -7.21 -0.95
CA GLU A 265 11.75 -7.52 -1.46
C GLU A 265 11.65 -8.28 -2.80
N PRO A 266 12.56 -8.05 -3.76
CA PRO A 266 12.57 -8.76 -5.03
C PRO A 266 12.59 -10.29 -4.90
N ASP A 267 13.23 -10.80 -3.84
CA ASP A 267 13.43 -12.20 -3.52
C ASP A 267 12.57 -12.67 -2.34
N VAL A 268 11.49 -11.95 -2.03
CA VAL A 268 10.58 -12.30 -0.94
C VAL A 268 10.13 -13.75 -1.02
N GLN A 269 10.34 -14.50 0.05
CA GLN A 269 9.81 -15.86 0.18
C GLN A 269 8.37 -15.81 0.65
N TRP A 270 7.47 -16.34 -0.18
CA TRP A 270 6.06 -16.41 0.16
C TRP A 270 5.83 -17.41 1.30
N PRO A 271 5.06 -17.04 2.34
CA PRO A 271 4.65 -17.97 3.38
C PRO A 271 3.98 -19.22 2.76
N PRO A 272 4.26 -20.43 3.27
CA PRO A 272 3.60 -21.64 2.79
C PRO A 272 2.07 -21.48 2.84
N GLY A 273 1.42 -21.69 1.69
CA GLY A 273 -0.03 -21.64 1.58
C GLY A 273 -0.64 -20.27 1.31
N PHE A 274 0.16 -19.20 1.16
CA PHE A 274 -0.33 -17.90 0.69
C PHE A 274 -0.93 -18.03 -0.72
N ARG A 275 -2.21 -17.66 -0.89
CA ARG A 275 -2.96 -17.85 -2.16
C ARG A 275 -3.55 -16.56 -2.72
N SER A 276 -3.17 -15.42 -2.15
CA SER A 276 -3.68 -14.11 -2.52
C SER A 276 -2.78 -13.39 -3.52
N ILE A 277 -3.36 -12.51 -4.33
CA ILE A 277 -2.60 -11.59 -5.17
C ILE A 277 -2.07 -10.46 -4.26
N PRO A 278 -0.75 -10.26 -4.13
CA PRO A 278 -0.19 -9.16 -3.35
C PRO A 278 -0.24 -7.87 -4.14
N PHE A 279 -0.83 -6.84 -3.54
CA PHE A 279 -0.84 -5.45 -3.99
C PHE A 279 -0.03 -4.62 -3.00
N ASP A 280 1.30 -4.73 -3.11
CA ASP A 280 2.20 -3.84 -2.39
C ASP A 280 2.18 -2.43 -2.99
N ARG A 281 2.84 -1.46 -2.35
CA ARG A 281 2.88 -0.07 -2.80
C ARG A 281 3.31 0.07 -4.27
N LEU A 282 4.34 -0.66 -4.68
CA LEU A 282 4.88 -0.54 -6.04
C LEU A 282 3.93 -1.16 -7.08
N ARG A 283 3.31 -2.30 -6.77
CA ARG A 283 2.32 -2.92 -7.66
C ARG A 283 1.05 -2.08 -7.80
N ILE A 284 0.66 -1.35 -6.76
CA ILE A 284 -0.43 -0.38 -6.86
C ILE A 284 -0.04 0.74 -7.84
N LEU A 285 1.17 1.29 -7.72
CA LEU A 285 1.68 2.34 -8.61
C LEU A 285 1.90 1.88 -10.05
N SER A 286 2.21 0.60 -10.26
CA SER A 286 2.43 0.07 -11.62
C SER A 286 1.14 0.01 -12.43
N ILE A 287 -0.02 -0.14 -11.77
CA ILE A 287 -1.32 -0.27 -12.44
C ILE A 287 -2.18 0.99 -12.35
N LEU A 288 -2.04 1.79 -11.28
CA LEU A 288 -2.79 3.04 -11.08
C LEU A 288 -1.90 4.27 -11.27
N GLY A 289 -2.45 5.30 -11.88
CA GLY A 289 -1.98 6.68 -11.76
C GLY A 289 -3.07 7.60 -11.21
N ASP A 290 -2.72 8.87 -10.95
CA ASP A 290 -3.69 9.84 -10.40
C ASP A 290 -4.94 9.99 -11.29
N HIS A 291 -4.78 9.92 -12.62
CA HIS A 291 -5.89 10.01 -13.57
C HIS A 291 -6.89 8.83 -13.49
N ASP A 292 -6.53 7.72 -12.86
CA ASP A 292 -7.41 6.57 -12.64
C ASP A 292 -8.29 6.72 -11.38
N LEU A 293 -8.04 7.77 -10.58
CA LEU A 293 -8.66 7.97 -9.27
C LEU A 293 -9.70 9.10 -9.28
N PRO A 294 -10.76 8.98 -8.46
CA PRO A 294 -11.73 10.06 -8.28
C PRO A 294 -11.06 11.32 -7.72
N PRO A 295 -11.41 12.53 -8.21
CA PRO A 295 -10.82 13.77 -7.73
C PRO A 295 -11.00 14.01 -6.23
N ASP A 296 -12.11 13.54 -5.64
CA ASP A 296 -12.36 13.68 -4.21
C ASP A 296 -11.44 12.76 -3.38
N LEU A 297 -11.14 11.55 -3.88
CA LEU A 297 -10.19 10.65 -3.26
C LEU A 297 -8.77 11.23 -3.29
N LEU A 298 -8.34 11.73 -4.45
CA LEU A 298 -7.05 12.43 -4.59
C LEU A 298 -6.95 13.63 -3.66
N THR A 299 -8.01 14.43 -3.54
CA THR A 299 -8.03 15.59 -2.64
C THR A 299 -7.83 15.17 -1.17
N LYS A 300 -8.48 14.07 -0.75
CA LYS A 300 -8.32 13.53 0.61
C LYS A 300 -6.91 12.97 0.82
N MET A 301 -6.35 12.27 -0.16
CA MET A 301 -4.99 11.75 -0.16
C MET A 301 -3.95 12.88 -0.05
N ARG A 302 -4.07 13.92 -0.88
CA ARG A 302 -3.23 15.12 -0.81
C ARG A 302 -3.30 15.77 0.56
N SER A 303 -4.52 15.98 1.07
CA SER A 303 -4.74 16.60 2.39
C SER A 303 -4.05 15.79 3.49
N TYR A 304 -4.16 14.45 3.42
CA TYR A 304 -3.48 13.55 4.33
C TYR A 304 -1.95 13.67 4.24
N SER A 305 -1.38 13.54 3.05
CA SER A 305 0.08 13.62 2.84
C SER A 305 0.64 14.98 3.25
N THR A 306 -0.08 16.07 3.00
CA THR A 306 0.34 17.42 3.40
C THR A 306 0.34 17.56 4.92
N GLN A 307 -0.69 17.06 5.59
CA GLN A 307 -0.77 17.08 7.06
C GLN A 307 0.31 16.21 7.70
N LEU A 308 0.62 15.05 7.11
CA LEU A 308 1.69 14.19 7.59
C LEU A 308 3.05 14.83 7.37
N GLY A 309 3.31 15.40 6.19
CA GLY A 309 4.53 16.13 5.88
C GLY A 309 4.82 17.24 6.89
N ALA A 310 3.80 18.00 7.31
CA ALA A 310 3.94 19.03 8.34
C ALA A 310 4.26 18.50 9.75
N LYS A 311 4.07 17.20 10.00
CA LYS A 311 4.40 16.53 11.27
C LYS A 311 5.71 15.75 11.20
N LEU A 312 6.19 15.47 10.00
CA LEU A 312 7.41 14.71 9.84
C LEU A 312 8.60 15.57 10.29
N PRO A 313 9.57 14.95 10.95
CA PRO A 313 10.85 15.57 11.19
C PRO A 313 11.61 15.58 9.88
N VAL A 314 11.68 16.74 9.28
CA VAL A 314 12.44 16.96 8.05
C VAL A 314 13.34 18.16 8.23
#